data_AF-A0A194V064-F1
#
_entry.id   AF-A0A194V064-F1
#
_cell.length_a   1.000
_cell.length_b   1.000
_cell.length_c   1.000
_cell.angle_alpha   90.00
_cell.angle_beta   90.00
_cell.angle_gamma   90.00
#
_symmetry.space_group_name_H-M   'P 1'
#
loop_
_entity.id
_entity.type
_entity.pdbx_description
1 polymer ?
#
loop_
_entity_poly.entity_id
_entity_poly.type
_entity_poly.pdbx_seq_one_letter_code
_entity_poly.pdbx_strand_id
1 'polypeptide(L)'
;MKVAPSSSTGSILGLTALSFAHTSRKCSDLSIEVPVMARNAVFNFTPPKSNIDVINFVLDMTQQGHNLSNEVLTGQSLNMASLINEIQSHLEIAALYSLTEKLREGSVDGIETGFDKVVHVGHSFGSIQSYSLAMLYPRVSDGLVLTGFSHAGQFIPYWDLSANLVPANSLSTFKDYQDGYIADGDVSAVQSNLFAPGAFDPVLLDLAYTSRKLAPIGELLSIAGATAF
;
A
#
# COMPACT_ATOMS: atom_id res chain seq x y z
N MET A 1 61.54 -11.57 3.55
CA MET A 1 62.52 -10.68 4.19
C MET A 1 61.80 -9.94 5.31
N LYS A 2 62.36 -10.01 6.51
CA LYS A 2 61.80 -9.57 7.80
C LYS A 2 61.92 -8.04 7.89
N VAL A 3 60.86 -7.31 8.25
CA VAL A 3 60.99 -5.95 8.78
C VAL A 3 60.10 -5.84 10.03
N ALA A 4 60.75 -5.51 11.14
CA ALA A 4 60.18 -5.32 12.47
C ALA A 4 59.74 -3.84 12.66
N PRO A 5 58.96 -3.52 13.72
CA PRO A 5 58.19 -2.29 13.82
C PRO A 5 58.98 -1.13 14.45
N SER A 6 58.66 0.11 14.09
CA SER A 6 59.07 1.30 14.85
C SER A 6 57.86 1.90 15.56
N SER A 7 57.94 1.92 16.89
CA SER A 7 56.97 2.54 17.80
C SER A 7 57.02 4.07 17.70
N SER A 8 55.86 4.71 17.52
CA SER A 8 55.64 6.07 17.98
C SER A 8 54.31 6.12 18.73
N THR A 9 54.41 6.51 19.99
CA THR A 9 53.34 6.74 20.95
C THR A 9 52.58 8.01 20.56
N GLY A 10 51.38 7.84 20.02
CA GLY A 10 50.38 8.89 19.89
C GLY A 10 49.16 8.50 20.69
N SER A 11 48.89 9.20 21.79
CA SER A 11 47.64 9.10 22.54
C SER A 11 46.47 9.48 21.63
N ILE A 12 45.71 8.48 21.18
CA ILE A 12 44.42 8.69 20.52
C ILE A 12 43.33 8.50 21.57
N LEU A 13 42.59 9.58 21.82
CA LEU A 13 41.31 9.55 22.54
C LEU A 13 40.45 8.43 21.95
N GLY A 14 40.21 7.38 22.74
CA GLY A 14 39.27 6.33 22.37
C GLY A 14 37.84 6.87 22.47
N LEU A 15 37.27 7.32 21.36
CA LEU A 15 35.81 7.27 21.19
C LEU A 15 35.45 5.80 21.08
N THR A 16 35.04 5.19 22.19
CA THR A 16 34.33 3.92 22.17
C THR A 16 32.99 4.15 21.49
N ALA A 17 32.92 3.88 20.19
CA ALA A 17 31.65 3.64 19.53
C ALA A 17 31.04 2.38 20.17
N LEU A 18 29.99 2.56 20.96
CA LEU A 18 29.10 1.47 21.33
C LEU A 18 28.40 1.00 20.06
N SER A 19 29.02 0.06 19.36
CA SER A 19 28.38 -0.70 18.30
C SER A 19 27.28 -1.53 18.96
N PHE A 20 26.03 -1.08 18.90
CA PHE A 20 24.90 -1.97 19.13
C PHE A 20 24.94 -3.02 18.01
N ALA A 21 25.47 -4.19 18.32
CA ALA A 21 25.27 -5.37 17.49
C ALA A 21 23.77 -5.67 17.50
N HIS A 22 23.04 -5.16 16.50
CA HIS A 22 21.70 -5.67 16.22
C HIS A 22 21.89 -7.11 15.76
N THR A 23 21.42 -8.06 16.58
CA THR A 23 21.20 -9.43 16.13
C THR A 23 20.32 -9.33 14.87
N SER A 24 20.88 -9.67 13.71
CA SER A 24 20.11 -9.73 12.46
C SER A 24 18.89 -10.61 12.73
N ARG A 25 17.69 -10.03 12.70
CA ARG A 25 16.46 -10.81 12.76
C ARG A 25 16.51 -11.75 11.56
N LYS A 26 16.39 -13.06 11.80
CA LYS A 26 16.25 -14.03 10.71
C LYS A 26 14.91 -13.78 10.04
N CYS A 27 14.91 -13.00 8.97
CA CYS A 27 13.74 -12.89 8.09
C CYS A 27 13.65 -14.17 7.26
N SER A 28 12.49 -14.81 7.27
CA SER A 28 12.16 -15.90 6.36
C SER A 28 11.09 -15.40 5.40
N ASP A 29 11.35 -15.50 4.10
CA ASP A 29 10.31 -15.30 3.11
C ASP A 29 9.31 -16.45 3.21
N LEU A 30 8.04 -16.11 3.40
CA LEU A 30 6.96 -17.07 3.52
C LEU A 30 5.92 -16.79 2.43
N SER A 31 5.72 -17.77 1.55
CA SER A 31 4.65 -17.73 0.56
C SER A 31 3.43 -18.45 1.11
N ILE A 32 2.39 -17.71 1.45
CA ILE A 32 1.13 -18.25 1.97
C ILE A 32 0.10 -18.25 0.86
N GLU A 33 -0.34 -19.44 0.43
CA GLU A 33 -1.46 -19.53 -0.49
C GLU A 33 -2.76 -19.21 0.26
N VAL A 34 -3.44 -18.15 -0.17
CA VAL A 34 -4.72 -17.69 0.37
C VAL A 34 -5.82 -17.93 -0.65
N PRO A 35 -6.75 -18.88 -0.43
CA PRO A 35 -7.92 -18.98 -1.30
C PRO A 35 -8.76 -17.72 -1.09
N VAL A 36 -8.95 -16.96 -2.17
CA VAL A 36 -9.71 -15.72 -2.15
C VAL A 36 -10.98 -15.86 -2.97
N MET A 37 -12.11 -15.53 -2.34
CA MET A 37 -13.38 -15.31 -3.03
C MET A 37 -13.88 -13.93 -2.63
N ALA A 38 -13.88 -13.00 -3.57
CA ALA A 38 -14.41 -11.66 -3.40
C ALA A 38 -15.46 -11.36 -4.48
N ARG A 39 -16.48 -10.58 -4.11
CA ARG A 39 -17.40 -9.97 -5.09
C ARG A 39 -16.75 -8.69 -5.58
N ASN A 40 -15.99 -8.79 -6.66
CA ASN A 40 -15.36 -7.63 -7.25
C ASN A 40 -16.34 -6.88 -8.15
N ALA A 41 -16.20 -5.57 -8.17
CA ALA A 41 -16.90 -4.71 -9.11
C ALA A 41 -16.39 -5.00 -10.53
N VAL A 42 -17.30 -5.03 -11.50
CA VAL A 42 -16.97 -5.10 -12.92
C VAL A 42 -17.09 -3.70 -13.49
N PHE A 43 -15.95 -3.05 -13.70
CA PHE A 43 -15.89 -1.72 -14.29
C PHE A 43 -15.72 -1.82 -15.81
N ASN A 44 -16.63 -1.18 -16.56
CA ASN A 44 -16.48 -0.95 -17.99
C ASN A 44 -15.64 0.31 -18.19
N PHE A 45 -14.35 0.20 -17.89
CA PHE A 45 -13.39 1.29 -17.92
C PHE A 45 -12.17 0.88 -18.74
N THR A 46 -11.66 1.79 -19.57
CA THR A 46 -10.45 1.54 -20.36
C THR A 46 -9.24 2.03 -19.58
N PRO A 47 -8.20 1.22 -19.35
CA PRO A 47 -7.00 1.67 -18.66
C PRO A 47 -6.39 2.92 -19.32
N PRO A 48 -6.05 3.98 -18.56
CA PRO A 48 -5.38 5.16 -19.07
C PRO A 48 -4.05 4.80 -19.72
N LYS A 49 -3.75 5.42 -20.87
CA LYS A 49 -2.53 5.16 -21.64
C LYS A 49 -1.64 6.38 -21.79
N SER A 50 -2.15 7.54 -21.40
CA SER A 50 -1.47 8.82 -21.52
C SER A 50 -1.70 9.68 -20.28
N ASN A 51 -0.87 10.70 -20.11
CA ASN A 51 -1.05 11.67 -19.03
C ASN A 51 -2.41 12.38 -19.13
N ILE A 52 -2.92 12.60 -20.35
CA ILE A 52 -4.25 13.20 -20.57
C ILE A 52 -5.34 12.28 -20.02
N ASP A 53 -5.24 10.97 -20.27
CA ASP A 53 -6.23 10.00 -19.78
C ASP A 53 -6.23 9.92 -18.24
N VAL A 54 -5.06 9.98 -17.60
CA VAL A 54 -4.96 9.98 -16.13
C VAL A 54 -5.49 11.29 -15.54
N ILE A 55 -5.20 12.44 -16.17
CA ILE A 55 -5.77 13.72 -15.75
C ILE A 55 -7.30 13.67 -15.85
N ASN A 56 -7.86 13.18 -16.96
CA ASN A 56 -9.31 13.05 -17.11
C ASN A 56 -9.90 12.12 -16.03
N PHE A 57 -9.26 10.98 -15.77
CA PHE A 57 -9.66 10.09 -14.68
C PHE A 57 -9.67 10.79 -13.31
N VAL A 58 -8.63 11.55 -12.97
CA VAL A 58 -8.58 12.31 -11.71
C VAL A 58 -9.66 13.39 -11.67
N LEU A 59 -9.88 14.11 -12.77
CA LEU A 59 -10.96 15.11 -12.83
C LEU A 59 -12.34 14.45 -12.63
N ASP A 60 -12.58 13.31 -13.26
CA ASP A 60 -13.80 12.53 -13.11
C ASP A 60 -13.95 12.00 -11.67
N MET A 61 -12.88 11.56 -11.02
CA MET A 61 -12.93 11.09 -9.62
C MET A 61 -13.17 12.23 -8.62
N THR A 62 -12.74 13.45 -8.93
CA THR A 62 -12.72 14.58 -7.98
C THR A 62 -13.83 15.61 -8.20
N GLN A 63 -14.53 15.54 -9.33
CA GLN A 63 -15.61 16.47 -9.64
C GLN A 63 -16.78 16.34 -8.65
N GLN A 64 -17.17 17.46 -8.04
CA GLN A 64 -18.29 17.47 -7.10
C GLN A 64 -19.60 17.03 -7.77
N GLY A 65 -20.31 16.10 -7.12
CA GLY A 65 -21.57 15.56 -7.62
C GLY A 65 -21.42 14.50 -8.72
N HIS A 66 -20.19 14.17 -9.12
CA HIS A 66 -19.89 13.09 -10.04
C HIS A 66 -19.51 11.82 -9.26
N ASN A 67 -19.88 10.64 -9.76
CA ASN A 67 -19.51 9.38 -9.15
C ASN A 67 -19.06 8.40 -10.23
N LEU A 68 -17.84 8.63 -10.72
CA LEU A 68 -17.25 7.84 -11.80
C LEU A 68 -17.32 6.34 -11.51
N SER A 69 -16.94 5.90 -10.31
CA SER A 69 -16.97 4.49 -9.93
C SER A 69 -18.34 3.87 -10.11
N ASN A 70 -19.42 4.58 -9.77
CA ASN A 70 -20.79 4.10 -9.98
C ASN A 70 -21.23 4.15 -11.45
N GLU A 71 -20.76 5.13 -12.22
CA GLU A 71 -21.10 5.29 -13.63
C GLU A 71 -20.48 4.21 -14.52
N VAL A 72 -19.25 3.82 -14.23
CA VAL A 72 -18.54 2.75 -14.97
C VAL A 72 -18.84 1.36 -14.42
N LEU A 73 -19.61 1.25 -13.33
CA LEU A 73 -20.00 -0.03 -12.74
C LEU A 73 -21.05 -0.73 -13.61
N THR A 74 -20.75 -1.94 -14.06
CA THR A 74 -21.66 -2.75 -14.90
C THR A 74 -22.18 -4.00 -14.19
N GLY A 75 -21.64 -4.32 -13.02
CA GLY A 75 -22.08 -5.47 -12.23
C GLY A 75 -21.03 -5.90 -11.21
N GLN A 76 -21.20 -7.10 -10.68
CA GLN A 76 -20.24 -7.75 -9.79
C GLN A 76 -19.91 -9.15 -10.32
N SER A 77 -18.67 -9.59 -10.14
CA SER A 77 -18.19 -10.92 -10.56
C SER A 77 -17.42 -11.60 -9.44
N LEU A 78 -17.59 -12.92 -9.33
CA LEU A 78 -16.74 -13.80 -8.52
C LEU A 78 -15.51 -14.31 -9.30
N ASN A 79 -15.48 -14.11 -10.62
CA ASN A 79 -14.40 -14.55 -11.51
C ASN A 79 -13.48 -13.36 -11.83
N MET A 80 -12.20 -13.48 -11.45
CA MET A 80 -11.16 -12.44 -11.46
C MET A 80 -10.53 -12.20 -12.84
N ALA A 81 -11.32 -11.95 -13.89
CA ALA A 81 -10.84 -12.10 -15.27
C ALA A 81 -10.15 -10.88 -15.91
N SER A 82 -9.94 -9.75 -15.23
CA SER A 82 -9.16 -8.62 -15.80
C SER A 82 -8.49 -7.74 -14.74
N LEU A 83 -7.39 -7.09 -15.09
CA LEU A 83 -6.55 -6.30 -14.16
C LEU A 83 -7.25 -5.11 -13.49
N ILE A 84 -8.24 -4.49 -14.15
CA ILE A 84 -9.11 -3.46 -13.53
C ILE A 84 -10.08 -4.09 -12.52
N ASN A 85 -10.44 -5.36 -12.73
CA ASN A 85 -11.44 -6.09 -11.98
C ASN A 85 -10.83 -7.12 -11.00
N GLU A 86 -9.50 -7.27 -10.98
CA GLU A 86 -8.80 -8.27 -10.18
C GLU A 86 -8.30 -7.62 -8.90
N ILE A 87 -7.36 -6.66 -8.98
CA ILE A 87 -6.87 -5.97 -7.78
C ILE A 87 -7.82 -4.82 -7.46
N GLN A 88 -8.64 -5.05 -6.45
CA GLN A 88 -9.61 -4.13 -5.89
C GLN A 88 -9.57 -4.23 -4.37
N SER A 89 -9.97 -3.18 -3.68
CA SER A 89 -9.96 -3.13 -2.21
C SER A 89 -10.70 -4.32 -1.58
N HIS A 90 -11.77 -4.81 -2.21
CA HIS A 90 -12.55 -5.95 -1.73
C HIS A 90 -11.81 -7.30 -1.84
N LEU A 91 -10.99 -7.49 -2.89
CA LEU A 91 -10.16 -8.68 -3.00
C LEU A 91 -9.08 -8.69 -1.93
N GLU A 92 -8.46 -7.54 -1.66
CA GLU A 92 -7.45 -7.41 -0.61
C GLU A 92 -8.03 -7.67 0.79
N ILE A 93 -9.26 -7.18 1.06
CA ILE A 93 -9.96 -7.48 2.31
C ILE A 93 -10.29 -8.98 2.42
N ALA A 94 -10.70 -9.64 1.33
CA ALA A 94 -10.95 -11.08 1.34
C ALA A 94 -9.65 -11.89 1.53
N ALA A 95 -8.53 -11.44 0.97
CA ALA A 95 -7.21 -12.03 1.20
C ALA A 95 -6.80 -11.90 2.67
N LEU A 96 -7.00 -10.71 3.25
CA LEU A 96 -6.73 -10.43 4.66
C LEU A 96 -7.60 -11.30 5.59
N TYR A 97 -8.87 -11.50 5.24
CA TYR A 97 -9.77 -12.44 5.94
C TYR A 97 -9.23 -13.87 5.89
N SER A 98 -8.92 -14.38 4.69
CA SER A 98 -8.42 -15.74 4.46
C SER A 98 -7.12 -16.02 5.22
N LEU A 99 -6.18 -15.05 5.19
CA LEU A 99 -4.96 -15.13 5.97
C LEU A 99 -5.23 -15.15 7.48
N THR A 100 -6.18 -14.34 7.96
CA THR A 100 -6.52 -14.30 9.38
C THR A 100 -7.09 -15.62 9.88
N GLU A 101 -7.99 -16.24 9.12
CA GLU A 101 -8.53 -17.56 9.46
C GLU A 101 -7.42 -18.61 9.52
N LYS A 102 -6.51 -18.62 8.54
CA LYS A 102 -5.34 -19.53 8.56
C LYS A 102 -4.46 -19.33 9.79
N LEU A 103 -4.22 -18.08 10.19
CA LEU A 103 -3.47 -17.76 11.41
C LEU A 103 -4.20 -18.27 12.67
N ARG A 104 -5.52 -18.15 12.74
CA ARG A 104 -6.31 -18.70 13.87
C ARG A 104 -6.25 -20.22 13.92
N GLU A 105 -6.34 -20.87 12.78
CA GLU A 105 -6.28 -22.33 12.65
C GLU A 105 -4.88 -22.89 12.88
N GLY A 106 -3.83 -22.06 12.78
CA GLY A 106 -2.44 -22.53 12.76
C GLY A 106 -2.11 -23.31 11.48
N SER A 107 -2.75 -22.96 10.36
CA SER A 107 -2.59 -23.62 9.06
C SER A 107 -1.68 -22.84 8.10
N VAL A 108 -0.83 -21.96 8.65
CA VAL A 108 0.20 -21.23 7.92
C VAL A 108 1.52 -21.98 8.05
N ASP A 109 2.08 -22.40 6.92
CA ASP A 109 3.37 -23.10 6.88
C ASP A 109 4.46 -22.27 7.58
N GLY A 110 5.28 -22.91 8.41
CA GLY A 110 6.31 -22.23 9.20
C GLY A 110 5.81 -21.51 10.46
N ILE A 111 4.50 -21.50 10.73
CA ILE A 111 3.91 -21.06 12.00
C ILE A 111 3.21 -22.27 12.65
N GLU A 112 3.85 -22.83 13.68
CA GLU A 112 3.42 -24.10 14.30
C GLU A 112 2.23 -23.97 15.27
N THR A 113 1.62 -22.80 15.38
CA THR A 113 0.57 -22.52 16.36
C THR A 113 -0.53 -21.65 15.79
N GLY A 114 -1.76 -21.89 16.26
CA GLY A 114 -2.90 -21.03 16.01
C GLY A 114 -2.98 -19.89 17.01
N PHE A 115 -3.66 -18.81 16.64
CA PHE A 115 -3.84 -17.64 17.50
C PHE A 115 -5.31 -17.46 17.93
N ASP A 116 -5.57 -17.57 19.24
CA ASP A 116 -6.89 -17.27 19.81
C ASP A 116 -7.27 -15.80 19.66
N LYS A 117 -6.27 -14.92 19.65
CA LYS A 117 -6.42 -13.46 19.57
C LYS A 117 -5.66 -12.90 18.38
N VAL A 118 -6.36 -12.14 17.53
CA VAL A 118 -5.78 -11.46 16.37
C VAL A 118 -6.15 -9.98 16.41
N VAL A 119 -5.15 -9.10 16.38
CA VAL A 119 -5.31 -7.64 16.33
C VAL A 119 -4.85 -7.14 14.97
N HIS A 120 -5.70 -6.39 14.27
CA HIS A 120 -5.34 -5.79 13.00
C HIS A 120 -4.78 -4.39 13.22
N VAL A 121 -3.57 -4.16 12.73
CA VAL A 121 -2.87 -2.87 12.81
C VAL A 121 -2.74 -2.33 11.40
N GLY A 122 -3.45 -1.24 11.12
CA GLY A 122 -3.45 -0.58 9.82
C GLY A 122 -2.83 0.81 9.87
N HIS A 123 -2.27 1.23 8.74
CA HIS A 123 -1.88 2.60 8.47
C HIS A 123 -2.48 3.06 7.14
N SER A 124 -3.04 4.27 7.09
CA SER A 124 -3.62 4.85 5.87
C SER A 124 -4.62 3.88 5.23
N PHE A 125 -4.44 3.49 3.97
CA PHE A 125 -5.26 2.50 3.27
C PHE A 125 -5.38 1.16 4.01
N GLY A 126 -4.32 0.70 4.69
CA GLY A 126 -4.38 -0.51 5.52
C GLY A 126 -5.33 -0.37 6.73
N SER A 127 -5.56 0.85 7.23
CA SER A 127 -6.61 1.10 8.23
C SER A 127 -8.01 1.02 7.64
N ILE A 128 -8.22 1.51 6.41
CA ILE A 128 -9.49 1.33 5.69
C ILE A 128 -9.77 -0.17 5.55
N GLN A 129 -8.81 -0.94 5.07
CA GLN A 129 -8.95 -2.39 4.93
C GLN A 129 -9.24 -3.10 6.26
N SER A 130 -8.48 -2.78 7.33
CA SER A 130 -8.66 -3.39 8.66
C SER A 130 -10.03 -3.07 9.26
N TYR A 131 -10.50 -1.84 9.06
CA TYR A 131 -11.82 -1.41 9.51
C TYR A 131 -12.94 -2.12 8.73
N SER A 132 -12.84 -2.13 7.39
CA SER A 132 -13.83 -2.78 6.53
C SER A 132 -13.88 -4.29 6.71
N LEU A 133 -12.73 -4.93 6.96
CA LEU A 133 -12.65 -6.33 7.37
C LEU A 133 -13.49 -6.61 8.62
N ALA A 134 -13.33 -5.79 9.68
CA ALA A 134 -14.06 -5.98 10.93
C ALA A 134 -15.58 -5.75 10.78
N MET A 135 -15.98 -4.88 9.84
CA MET A 135 -17.39 -4.67 9.49
C MET A 135 -17.98 -5.85 8.72
N LEU A 136 -17.29 -6.32 7.67
CA LEU A 136 -17.77 -7.37 6.77
C LEU A 136 -17.74 -8.76 7.42
N TYR A 137 -16.78 -9.01 8.31
CA TYR A 137 -16.59 -10.29 8.98
C TYR A 137 -16.58 -10.11 10.51
N PRO A 138 -17.77 -9.97 11.13
CA PRO A 138 -17.85 -9.79 12.58
C PRO A 138 -17.14 -10.93 13.32
N ARG A 139 -16.30 -10.58 14.29
CA ARG A 139 -15.44 -11.47 15.13
C ARG A 139 -14.13 -11.93 14.52
N VAL A 140 -13.79 -11.58 13.27
CA VAL A 140 -12.48 -11.94 12.71
C VAL A 140 -11.33 -11.24 13.44
N SER A 141 -11.57 -10.04 13.97
CA SER A 141 -10.60 -9.25 14.71
C SER A 141 -11.00 -9.11 16.19
N ASP A 142 -10.03 -9.26 17.10
CA ASP A 142 -10.17 -9.01 18.53
C ASP A 142 -9.80 -7.58 18.93
N GLY A 143 -9.20 -6.82 18.02
CA GLY A 143 -8.83 -5.43 18.24
C GLY A 143 -8.37 -4.74 16.97
N LEU A 144 -8.55 -3.42 16.91
CA LEU A 144 -8.11 -2.59 15.80
C LEU A 144 -7.16 -1.50 16.30
N VAL A 145 -6.06 -1.31 15.57
CA VAL A 145 -5.19 -0.14 15.70
C VAL A 145 -5.17 0.55 14.35
N LEU A 146 -5.79 1.72 14.28
CA LEU A 146 -5.96 2.48 13.04
C LEU A 146 -5.13 3.76 13.12
N THR A 147 -4.21 3.96 12.18
CA THR A 147 -3.33 5.13 12.14
C THR A 147 -3.46 5.82 10.79
N GLY A 148 -3.43 7.16 10.76
CA GLY A 148 -3.71 7.90 9.52
C GLY A 148 -5.11 7.62 8.95
N PHE A 149 -6.10 7.42 9.83
CA PHE A 149 -7.46 7.01 9.48
C PHE A 149 -8.49 8.07 9.90
N SER A 150 -9.54 8.19 9.10
CA SER A 150 -10.73 8.99 9.38
C SER A 150 -11.95 8.29 8.80
N HIS A 151 -13.07 8.29 9.52
CA HIS A 151 -14.37 7.89 8.95
C HIS A 151 -14.87 8.85 7.88
N ALA A 152 -14.37 10.09 7.92
CA ALA A 152 -14.76 11.13 7.00
C ALA A 152 -13.91 10.99 5.73
N GLY A 153 -14.49 10.44 4.65
CA GLY A 153 -13.82 10.13 3.38
C GLY A 153 -13.66 11.32 2.42
N GLN A 154 -14.10 12.52 2.81
CA GLN A 154 -14.03 13.72 1.95
C GLN A 154 -12.62 14.17 1.58
N PHE A 155 -11.58 13.58 2.19
CA PHE A 155 -10.19 13.89 1.85
C PHE A 155 -9.72 13.19 0.56
N ILE A 156 -10.37 12.09 0.15
CA ILE A 156 -9.93 11.26 -0.99
C ILE A 156 -9.79 12.07 -2.28
N PRO A 157 -10.74 12.94 -2.67
CA PRO A 157 -10.57 13.76 -3.87
C PRO A 157 -9.36 14.71 -3.80
N TYR A 158 -9.03 15.23 -2.62
CA TYR A 158 -7.86 16.11 -2.45
C TYR A 158 -6.55 15.31 -2.52
N TRP A 159 -6.56 14.07 -2.03
CA TRP A 159 -5.44 13.13 -2.16
C TRP A 159 -5.19 12.78 -3.63
N ASP A 160 -6.24 12.41 -4.38
CA ASP A 160 -6.14 12.10 -5.82
C ASP A 160 -5.59 13.30 -6.63
N LEU A 161 -6.11 14.50 -6.35
CA LEU A 161 -5.67 15.72 -7.04
C LEU A 161 -4.21 16.08 -6.73
N SER A 162 -3.77 15.91 -5.48
CA SER A 162 -2.41 16.28 -5.07
C SER A 162 -1.36 15.22 -5.39
N ALA A 163 -1.76 14.00 -5.73
CA ALA A 163 -0.88 12.91 -6.13
C ALA A 163 -0.20 13.10 -7.50
N ASN A 164 -0.64 14.08 -8.32
CA ASN A 164 -0.15 14.31 -9.68
C ASN A 164 0.07 12.98 -10.44
N LEU A 165 -0.97 12.13 -10.44
CA LEU A 165 -0.86 10.77 -10.93
C LEU A 165 -0.49 10.75 -12.41
N VAL A 166 0.38 9.81 -12.78
CA VAL A 166 0.80 9.55 -14.17
C VAL A 166 0.69 8.06 -14.48
N PRO A 167 0.57 7.66 -15.76
CA PRO A 167 0.74 6.26 -16.15
C PRO A 167 2.11 5.77 -15.69
N ALA A 168 2.17 4.64 -14.99
CA ALA A 168 3.42 4.14 -14.44
C ALA A 168 4.49 3.96 -15.53
N ASN A 169 4.09 3.41 -16.68
CA ASN A 169 4.98 3.16 -17.82
C ASN A 169 5.56 4.42 -18.49
N SER A 170 5.04 5.61 -18.18
CA SER A 170 5.65 6.88 -18.59
C SER A 170 6.96 7.19 -17.82
N LEU A 171 7.17 6.54 -16.68
CA LEU A 171 8.34 6.69 -15.83
C LEU A 171 9.37 5.62 -16.17
N SER A 172 10.63 6.03 -16.37
CA SER A 172 11.72 5.12 -16.75
C SER A 172 11.89 3.91 -15.81
N THR A 173 11.65 4.10 -14.51
CA THR A 173 11.70 3.05 -13.47
C THR A 173 10.63 1.97 -13.63
N PHE A 174 9.50 2.30 -14.27
CA PHE A 174 8.33 1.43 -14.39
C PHE A 174 7.90 1.19 -15.84
N LYS A 175 8.79 1.48 -16.81
CA LYS A 175 8.53 1.38 -18.26
C LYS A 175 7.99 0.01 -18.72
N ASP A 176 8.34 -1.06 -17.99
CA ASP A 176 8.00 -2.44 -18.34
C ASP A 176 6.64 -2.86 -17.76
N TYR A 177 5.98 -2.01 -16.99
CA TYR A 177 4.61 -2.24 -16.51
C TYR A 177 3.60 -1.98 -17.63
N GLN A 178 2.54 -2.79 -17.65
CA GLN A 178 1.41 -2.61 -18.55
C GLN A 178 0.54 -1.39 -18.19
N ASP A 179 -0.33 -0.97 -19.11
CA ASP A 179 -1.31 0.08 -18.88
C ASP A 179 -2.24 -0.26 -17.70
N GLY A 180 -2.70 0.78 -17.00
CA GLY A 180 -3.59 0.65 -15.83
C GLY A 180 -2.89 0.67 -14.47
N TYR A 181 -1.56 0.67 -14.45
CA TYR A 181 -0.79 1.08 -13.27
C TYR A 181 -0.54 2.58 -13.30
N ILE A 182 -0.69 3.21 -12.13
CA ILE A 182 -0.44 4.63 -11.92
C ILE A 182 0.57 4.83 -10.78
N ALA A 183 1.23 5.98 -10.79
CA ALA A 183 2.21 6.38 -9.79
C ALA A 183 2.16 7.89 -9.56
N ASP A 184 2.69 8.34 -8.42
CA ASP A 184 3.01 9.76 -8.23
C ASP A 184 4.02 10.22 -9.29
N GLY A 185 3.69 11.31 -9.98
CA GLY A 185 4.50 11.84 -11.09
C GLY A 185 5.83 12.43 -10.63
N ASP A 186 5.85 13.11 -9.48
CA ASP A 186 7.01 13.83 -8.99
C ASP A 186 7.12 13.85 -7.46
N VAL A 187 8.24 14.37 -6.96
CA VAL A 187 8.55 14.44 -5.53
C VAL A 187 7.57 15.38 -4.79
N SER A 188 7.07 16.43 -5.46
CA SER A 188 6.14 17.39 -4.86
C SER A 188 4.78 16.75 -4.57
N ALA A 189 4.34 15.81 -5.41
CA ALA A 189 3.14 15.03 -5.16
C ALA A 189 3.25 14.16 -3.90
N VAL A 190 4.34 13.38 -3.80
CA VAL A 190 4.61 12.55 -2.61
C VAL A 190 4.70 13.41 -1.36
N GLN A 191 5.36 14.57 -1.45
CA GLN A 191 5.44 15.50 -0.33
C GLN A 191 4.07 16.01 0.09
N SER A 192 3.29 16.52 -0.86
CA SER A 192 1.98 17.15 -0.59
C SER A 192 1.01 16.18 0.06
N ASN A 193 1.09 14.89 -0.30
CA ASN A 193 0.25 13.85 0.25
C ASN A 193 0.73 13.29 1.60
N LEU A 194 2.04 13.09 1.78
CA LEU A 194 2.55 12.24 2.86
C LEU A 194 3.48 12.97 3.85
N PHE A 195 3.92 14.19 3.54
CA PHE A 195 4.94 14.91 4.31
C PHE A 195 4.53 16.34 4.65
N ALA A 196 4.13 16.56 5.90
CA ALA A 196 3.75 17.89 6.39
C ALA A 196 4.94 18.88 6.33
N PRO A 197 4.74 20.14 5.89
CA PRO A 197 5.81 21.13 5.80
C PRO A 197 6.59 21.29 7.11
N GLY A 198 7.92 21.18 7.03
CA GLY A 198 8.84 21.35 8.17
C GLY A 198 8.87 20.19 9.16
N ALA A 199 8.16 19.08 8.90
CA ALA A 199 8.03 17.94 9.81
C ALA A 199 8.75 16.67 9.31
N PHE A 200 9.68 16.78 8.37
CA PHE A 200 10.40 15.64 7.81
C PHE A 200 11.84 15.98 7.45
N ASP A 201 12.70 14.96 7.46
CA ASP A 201 14.03 15.03 6.88
C ASP A 201 13.91 14.91 5.35
N PRO A 202 14.43 15.87 4.55
CA PRO A 202 14.38 15.80 3.09
C PRO A 202 14.92 14.49 2.49
N VAL A 203 15.84 13.80 3.15
CA VAL A 203 16.35 12.49 2.71
C VAL A 203 15.25 11.43 2.73
N LEU A 204 14.31 11.50 3.67
CA LEU A 204 13.18 10.57 3.74
C LEU A 204 12.18 10.79 2.60
N LEU A 205 12.04 12.04 2.13
CA LEU A 205 11.17 12.35 0.99
C LEU A 205 11.75 11.78 -0.32
N ASP A 206 13.06 11.92 -0.53
CA ASP A 206 13.75 11.33 -1.69
C ASP A 206 13.66 9.80 -1.66
N LEU A 207 13.87 9.19 -0.48
CA LEU A 207 13.70 7.75 -0.30
C LEU A 207 12.25 7.33 -0.60
N ALA A 208 11.25 8.05 -0.08
CA ALA A 208 9.84 7.73 -0.32
C ALA A 208 9.49 7.80 -1.81
N TYR A 209 9.95 8.84 -2.52
CA TYR A 209 9.72 8.95 -3.96
C TYR A 209 10.43 7.85 -4.74
N THR A 210 11.71 7.58 -4.47
CA THR A 210 12.49 6.58 -5.23
C THR A 210 12.08 5.13 -4.94
N SER A 211 11.57 4.85 -3.73
CA SER A 211 11.12 3.51 -3.32
C SER A 211 9.63 3.24 -3.51
N ARG A 212 8.88 4.21 -4.05
CA ARG A 212 7.42 4.16 -4.22
C ARG A 212 6.94 2.92 -4.97
N LYS A 213 5.72 2.49 -4.64
CA LYS A 213 5.02 1.39 -5.31
C LYS A 213 3.94 1.93 -6.23
N LEU A 214 3.54 1.10 -7.17
CA LEU A 214 2.50 1.40 -8.13
C LEU A 214 1.15 0.99 -7.57
N ALA A 215 0.10 1.72 -7.93
CA ALA A 215 -1.27 1.33 -7.65
C ALA A 215 -1.97 0.94 -8.98
N PRO A 216 -2.72 -0.17 -9.03
CA PRO A 216 -3.61 -0.44 -10.15
C PRO A 216 -4.85 0.44 -10.06
N ILE A 217 -5.35 0.90 -11.21
CA ILE A 217 -6.51 1.81 -11.24
C ILE A 217 -7.81 1.19 -10.70
N GLY A 218 -7.91 -0.14 -10.70
CA GLY A 218 -9.01 -0.87 -10.07
C GLY A 218 -9.08 -0.65 -8.56
N GLU A 219 -7.93 -0.50 -7.90
CA GLU A 219 -7.84 -0.20 -6.47
C GLU A 219 -8.42 1.19 -6.19
N LEU A 220 -8.03 2.21 -6.96
CA LEU A 220 -8.59 3.56 -6.83
C LEU A 220 -10.09 3.61 -7.18
N LEU A 221 -10.54 2.94 -8.24
CA LEU A 221 -11.95 2.89 -8.59
C LEU A 221 -12.81 2.21 -7.49
N SER A 222 -12.23 1.29 -6.73
CA SER A 222 -12.93 0.55 -5.67
C SER A 222 -12.70 1.11 -4.27
N ILE A 223 -11.80 2.09 -4.09
CA ILE A 223 -11.45 2.65 -2.78
C ILE A 223 -12.66 3.27 -2.08
N ALA A 224 -13.49 3.99 -2.85
CA ALA A 224 -14.71 4.59 -2.35
C ALA A 224 -15.66 3.54 -1.77
N GLY A 225 -15.81 2.39 -2.44
CA GLY A 225 -16.63 1.27 -1.97
C GLY A 225 -16.09 0.62 -0.69
N ALA A 226 -14.78 0.65 -0.47
CA ALA A 226 -14.18 0.18 0.78
C ALA A 226 -14.32 1.20 1.93
N THR A 227 -14.52 2.49 1.61
CA THR A 227 -14.73 3.58 2.58
C THR A 227 -16.19 4.01 2.77
N ALA A 228 -17.12 3.46 1.98
CA ALA A 228 -18.53 3.82 2.01
C ALA A 228 -19.19 3.15 3.23
N PHE A 229 -19.20 3.87 4.35
CA PHE A 229 -19.89 3.51 5.59
C PHE A 229 -21.11 4.42 5.79
#